data_AF-A0AAW2M4J6-F1
#
_entry.id   AF-A0AAW2M4J6-F1
#
_cell.length_a   1.000
_cell.length_b   1.000
_cell.length_c   1.000
_cell.angle_alpha   90.00
_cell.angle_beta   90.00
_cell.angle_gamma   90.00
#
_symmetry.space_group_name_H-M   'P 1'
#
loop_
_entity.id
_entity.type
_entity.pdbx_description
1 polymer ?
#
loop_
_entity_poly.entity_id
_entity_poly.type
_entity_poly.pdbx_seq_one_letter_code
_entity_poly.pdbx_strand_id
1 'polypeptide(L)'
;LSNSDIMFAKLGECGTTKSVLTTIECIFNGFFWSSYNRRRHIYWSSWAKIYFPVAEGRLGVWNLADYVRAFSMKLWWWFRSKSSSWSEYLHGHYCQNLHSTTVPYNRNHSPIWHRLCRIRDVAEPFIFWTSGDGLVSFWHDDWLGEKPLAQLLHGDAYTMEPVSYYWHEGDWNVPRILQTVPIHCAETICQIPIAGQGDKIVWTGSSEGAFSTKSVWEAIRQASP
;
A
#
# COMPACT_ATOMS: atom_id res chain seq x y z
N LEU A 1 2.21 24.67 7.43
CA LEU A 1 2.08 23.31 7.99
C LEU A 1 0.64 23.14 8.43
N SER A 2 -0.13 22.35 7.69
CA SER A 2 -1.54 22.06 8.02
C SER A 2 -1.62 21.22 9.30
N ASN A 3 -2.72 21.32 10.05
CA ASN A 3 -2.99 20.46 11.22
C ASN A 3 -2.94 18.96 10.87
N SER A 4 -3.19 18.61 9.61
CA SER A 4 -3.00 17.24 9.10
C SER A 4 -1.54 16.81 9.16
N ASP A 5 -0.60 17.69 8.78
CA ASP A 5 0.82 17.38 8.66
C ASP A 5 1.47 17.14 10.03
N ILE A 6 1.03 17.90 11.04
CA ILE A 6 1.45 17.74 12.44
C ILE A 6 0.91 16.44 13.03
N MET A 7 -0.33 16.06 12.67
CA MET A 7 -0.93 14.79 13.10
C MET A 7 -0.20 13.59 12.49
N PHE A 8 0.21 13.68 11.22
CA PHE A 8 0.96 12.61 10.54
C PHE A 8 2.39 12.43 11.07
N ALA A 9 3.08 13.52 11.42
CA ALA A 9 4.36 13.45 12.10
C ALA A 9 4.24 12.75 13.47
N LYS A 10 3.22 13.10 14.27
CA LYS A 10 2.99 12.50 15.60
C LYS A 10 2.52 11.04 15.56
N LEU A 11 1.74 10.64 14.56
CA LEU A 11 1.33 9.24 14.37
C LEU A 11 2.47 8.35 13.84
N GLY A 12 3.50 8.95 13.25
CA GLY A 12 4.67 8.25 12.73
C GLY A 12 5.69 7.84 13.80
N GLU A 13 5.86 8.62 14.87
CA GLU A 13 6.86 8.33 15.92
C GLU A 13 6.56 7.05 16.72
N CYS A 14 5.31 6.61 16.76
CA CYS A 14 4.94 5.37 17.43
C CYS A 14 5.12 4.18 16.47
N GLY A 15 6.32 3.58 16.48
CA GLY A 15 6.45 2.17 16.11
C GLY A 15 5.60 1.35 17.07
N THR A 16 4.34 1.09 16.74
CA THR A 16 3.36 0.48 17.66
C THR A 16 3.88 -0.86 18.14
N THR A 17 4.44 -0.87 19.34
CA THR A 17 5.01 -2.06 19.96
C THR A 17 3.83 -2.96 20.32
N LYS A 18 3.96 -4.29 20.17
CA LYS A 18 2.89 -5.24 20.52
C LYS A 18 2.33 -4.98 21.92
N SER A 19 3.17 -4.53 22.86
CA SER A 19 2.79 -4.13 24.22
C SER A 19 1.79 -2.96 24.28
N VAL A 20 1.90 -1.97 23.39
CA VAL A 20 0.93 -0.85 23.32
C VAL A 20 -0.42 -1.36 22.83
N LEU A 21 -0.42 -2.21 21.80
CA LEU A 21 -1.66 -2.83 21.31
C LEU A 21 -2.31 -3.66 22.41
N THR A 22 -1.56 -4.53 23.09
CA THR A 22 -2.06 -5.33 24.21
C THR A 22 -2.58 -4.44 25.35
N THR A 23 -1.90 -3.34 25.66
CA THR A 23 -2.38 -2.38 26.68
C THR A 23 -3.71 -1.77 26.29
N ILE A 24 -3.86 -1.33 25.03
CA ILE A 24 -5.12 -0.78 24.51
C ILE A 24 -6.23 -1.84 24.52
N GLU A 25 -5.93 -3.08 24.13
CA GLU A 25 -6.86 -4.21 24.21
C GLU A 25 -7.31 -4.47 25.65
N CYS A 26 -6.40 -4.41 26.63
CA CYS A 26 -6.73 -4.52 28.04
C CYS A 26 -7.66 -3.39 28.50
N ILE A 27 -7.40 -2.14 28.08
CA ILE A 27 -8.26 -0.98 28.39
C ILE A 27 -9.65 -1.17 27.79
N PHE A 28 -9.75 -1.60 26.52
CA PHE A 28 -11.05 -1.85 25.88
C PHE A 28 -11.82 -2.98 26.56
N ASN A 29 -11.17 -4.09 26.87
CA ASN A 29 -11.81 -5.18 27.62
C ASN A 29 -12.30 -4.68 29.00
N GLY A 30 -11.49 -3.87 29.69
CA GLY A 30 -11.89 -3.23 30.93
C GLY A 30 -13.11 -2.34 30.76
N PHE A 31 -13.16 -1.50 29.74
CA PHE A 31 -14.30 -0.62 29.47
C PHE A 31 -15.59 -1.39 29.16
N PHE A 32 -15.57 -2.27 28.16
CA PHE A 32 -16.77 -2.96 27.68
C PHE A 32 -17.33 -4.00 28.65
N TRP A 33 -16.45 -4.62 29.45
CA TRP A 33 -16.85 -5.66 30.40
C TRP A 33 -16.83 -5.21 31.86
N SER A 34 -16.54 -3.93 32.13
CA SER A 34 -16.70 -3.36 33.48
C SER A 34 -18.17 -3.14 33.81
N SER A 35 -18.62 -3.78 34.89
CA SER A 35 -19.85 -3.40 35.59
C SER A 35 -19.49 -2.54 36.81
N TYR A 36 -20.33 -1.54 37.10
CA TYR A 36 -20.20 -0.63 38.25
C TYR A 36 -20.17 -1.34 39.62
N ASN A 37 -20.56 -2.63 39.71
CA ASN A 37 -20.65 -3.35 40.98
C ASN A 37 -19.61 -4.47 41.12
N ARG A 38 -18.85 -4.40 42.23
CA ARG A 38 -17.74 -5.27 42.66
C ARG A 38 -18.09 -6.77 42.81
N ARG A 39 -18.50 -7.46 41.74
CA ARG A 39 -18.65 -8.92 41.71
C ARG A 39 -17.77 -9.53 40.62
N ARG A 40 -17.35 -10.79 40.84
CA ARG A 40 -16.38 -11.54 40.01
C ARG A 40 -16.67 -11.40 38.52
N HIS A 41 -15.62 -11.11 37.76
CA HIS A 41 -15.63 -10.84 36.33
C HIS A 41 -16.00 -12.09 35.53
N ILE A 42 -17.07 -12.03 34.75
CA ILE A 42 -17.32 -13.00 33.68
C ILE A 42 -16.79 -12.36 32.41
N TYR A 43 -15.66 -12.87 31.89
CA TYR A 43 -15.21 -12.50 30.55
C TYR A 43 -16.13 -13.18 29.54
N TRP A 44 -17.19 -12.49 29.13
CA TRP A 44 -18.24 -13.06 28.26
C TRP A 44 -17.71 -13.44 26.87
N SER A 45 -16.61 -12.85 26.41
CA SER A 45 -15.90 -13.25 25.19
C SER A 45 -14.50 -12.62 25.14
N SER A 46 -13.51 -13.36 24.61
CA SER A 46 -12.21 -12.78 24.27
C SER A 46 -12.39 -11.69 23.21
N TRP A 47 -11.66 -10.57 23.29
CA TRP A 47 -11.65 -9.51 22.27
C TRP A 47 -11.47 -10.07 20.84
N ALA A 48 -10.67 -11.14 20.69
CA ALA A 48 -10.50 -11.92 19.46
C ALA A 48 -11.79 -12.47 18.82
N LYS A 49 -12.85 -12.70 19.60
CA LYS A 49 -14.14 -13.21 19.11
C LYS A 49 -15.06 -12.09 18.61
N ILE A 50 -14.70 -10.82 18.75
CA ILE A 50 -15.60 -9.71 18.47
C ILE A 50 -15.37 -9.10 17.08
N TYR A 51 -14.23 -9.40 16.45
CA TYR A 51 -13.68 -8.61 15.34
C TYR A 51 -14.21 -8.85 13.92
N PHE A 52 -15.39 -9.43 13.76
CA PHE A 52 -15.94 -9.74 12.43
C PHE A 52 -17.09 -8.78 12.08
N PRO A 53 -17.40 -8.58 10.78
CA PRO A 53 -18.48 -7.71 10.37
C PRO A 53 -19.81 -8.04 11.07
N VAL A 54 -20.67 -7.04 11.20
CA VAL A 54 -22.03 -7.23 11.77
C VAL A 54 -22.82 -8.29 11.00
N ALA A 55 -22.58 -8.40 9.68
CA ALA A 55 -23.15 -9.43 8.82
C ALA A 55 -22.77 -10.87 9.23
N GLU A 56 -21.66 -11.05 9.95
CA GLU A 56 -21.20 -12.34 10.48
C GLU A 56 -21.61 -12.51 11.96
N GLY A 57 -22.58 -11.73 12.44
CA GLY A 57 -23.17 -11.86 13.78
C GLY A 57 -22.32 -11.30 14.92
N ARG A 58 -21.34 -10.43 14.62
CA ARG A 58 -20.41 -9.84 15.62
C ARG A 58 -20.52 -8.31 15.68
N LEU A 59 -19.73 -7.65 16.53
CA LEU A 59 -19.87 -6.19 16.76
C LEU A 59 -19.35 -5.32 15.60
N GLY A 60 -18.71 -5.88 14.56
CA GLY A 60 -18.22 -5.11 13.42
C GLY A 60 -16.99 -4.24 13.70
N VAL A 61 -16.32 -4.44 14.84
CA VAL A 61 -15.10 -3.70 15.23
C VAL A 61 -13.89 -4.40 14.60
N TRP A 62 -12.90 -3.70 14.06
CA TRP A 62 -11.71 -4.39 13.52
C TRP A 62 -10.74 -4.76 14.62
N ASN A 63 -9.93 -5.79 14.40
CA ASN A 63 -8.78 -6.04 15.26
C ASN A 63 -7.81 -4.84 15.16
N LEU A 64 -7.26 -4.40 16.29
CA LEU A 64 -6.25 -3.34 16.36
C LEU A 64 -5.05 -3.61 15.45
N ALA A 65 -4.64 -4.87 15.30
CA ALA A 65 -3.59 -5.26 14.35
C ALA A 65 -3.99 -4.93 12.90
N ASP A 66 -5.24 -5.14 12.53
CA ASP A 66 -5.75 -4.83 11.19
C ASP A 66 -5.92 -3.34 10.98
N TYR A 67 -6.31 -2.58 12.00
CA TYR A 67 -6.25 -1.11 11.95
C TYR A 67 -4.83 -0.62 11.67
N VAL A 68 -3.84 -1.10 12.43
CA VAL A 68 -2.44 -0.71 12.22
C VAL A 68 -1.98 -1.07 10.80
N ARG A 69 -2.35 -2.25 10.31
CA ARG A 69 -2.05 -2.69 8.93
C ARG A 69 -2.69 -1.77 7.90
N ALA A 70 -3.99 -1.50 8.01
CA ALA A 70 -4.73 -0.63 7.10
C ALA A 70 -4.20 0.80 7.09
N PHE A 71 -3.86 1.36 8.25
CA PHE A 71 -3.22 2.68 8.32
C PHE A 71 -1.82 2.67 7.71
N SER A 72 -1.06 1.58 7.84
CA SER A 72 0.24 1.45 7.18
C SER A 72 0.07 1.43 5.66
N MET A 73 -0.92 0.71 5.13
CA MET A 73 -1.23 0.70 3.69
C MET A 73 -1.68 2.07 3.20
N LYS A 74 -2.44 2.81 4.01
CA LYS A 74 -2.82 4.20 3.72
C LYS A 74 -1.62 5.14 3.61
N LEU A 75 -0.66 5.01 4.54
CA LEU A 75 0.59 5.76 4.46
C LEU A 75 1.39 5.37 3.22
N TRP A 76 1.47 4.08 2.89
CA TRP A 76 2.14 3.60 1.68
C TRP A 76 1.48 4.14 0.41
N TRP A 77 0.15 4.12 0.33
CA TRP A 77 -0.62 4.68 -0.77
C TRP A 77 -0.28 6.15 -1.00
N TRP A 78 -0.36 6.99 0.03
CA TRP A 78 -0.01 8.41 -0.09
C TRP A 78 1.44 8.66 -0.47
N PHE A 79 2.34 7.81 0.02
CA PHE A 79 3.74 7.85 -0.36
C PHE A 79 3.93 7.48 -1.85
N ARG A 80 3.17 6.52 -2.37
CA ARG A 80 3.23 6.13 -3.79
C ARG A 80 2.59 7.15 -4.71
N SER A 81 1.47 7.76 -4.31
CA SER A 81 0.79 8.78 -5.10
C SER A 81 1.56 10.09 -5.24
N LYS A 82 2.65 10.30 -4.48
CA LYS A 82 3.44 11.57 -4.47
C LYS A 82 2.59 12.83 -4.29
N SER A 83 1.46 12.73 -3.59
CA SER A 83 0.44 13.79 -3.56
C SER A 83 0.64 14.81 -2.42
N SER A 84 1.79 14.78 -1.74
CA SER A 84 2.06 15.64 -0.58
C SER A 84 3.54 15.92 -0.40
N SER A 85 3.89 17.05 0.22
CA SER A 85 5.29 17.39 0.54
C SER A 85 5.95 16.37 1.48
N TRP A 86 5.17 15.70 2.34
CA TRP A 86 5.66 14.57 3.13
C TRP A 86 6.17 13.44 2.24
N SER A 87 5.39 13.09 1.21
CA SER A 87 5.78 12.07 0.25
C SER A 87 7.01 12.48 -0.55
N GLU A 88 7.05 13.71 -1.05
CA GLU A 88 8.21 14.25 -1.79
C GLU A 88 9.49 14.18 -0.96
N TYR A 89 9.42 14.61 0.31
CA TYR A 89 10.54 14.52 1.24
C TYR A 89 11.01 13.08 1.43
N LEU A 90 10.07 12.13 1.64
CA LEU A 90 10.42 10.72 1.82
C LEU A 90 11.06 10.12 0.56
N HIS A 91 10.57 10.44 -0.63
CA HIS A 91 11.18 9.99 -1.89
C HIS A 91 12.62 10.52 -2.03
N GLY A 92 12.83 11.82 -1.81
CA GLY A 92 14.16 12.43 -1.89
C GLY A 92 15.13 11.88 -0.85
N HIS A 93 14.66 11.64 0.37
CA HIS A 93 15.50 11.15 1.46
C HIS A 93 15.84 9.66 1.33
N TYR A 94 14.86 8.82 1.00
CA TYR A 94 15.01 7.36 1.07
C TYR A 94 15.14 6.65 -0.28
N CYS A 95 14.49 7.15 -1.34
CA CYS A 95 14.49 6.46 -2.63
C CYS A 95 15.68 6.89 -3.49
N GLN A 96 16.07 8.17 -3.48
CA GLN A 96 17.19 8.69 -4.29
C GLN A 96 17.08 8.21 -5.75
N ASN A 97 17.99 7.34 -6.21
CA ASN A 97 18.01 6.77 -7.57
C ASN A 97 17.33 5.39 -7.68
N LEU A 98 16.75 4.88 -6.60
CA LEU A 98 16.08 3.59 -6.56
C LEU A 98 14.56 3.77 -6.69
N HIS A 99 13.90 2.75 -7.23
CA HIS A 99 12.44 2.69 -7.19
C HIS A 99 11.96 2.54 -5.74
N SER A 100 10.82 3.15 -5.43
CA SER A 100 10.19 3.05 -4.11
C SER A 100 9.97 1.61 -3.65
N THR A 101 9.75 0.68 -4.59
CA THR A 101 9.54 -0.74 -4.28
C THR A 101 10.85 -1.53 -4.10
N THR A 102 11.99 -1.01 -4.54
CA THR A 102 13.29 -1.73 -4.52
C THR A 102 14.27 -1.23 -3.46
N VAL A 103 13.91 -0.18 -2.71
CA VAL A 103 14.77 0.35 -1.64
C VAL A 103 15.11 -0.75 -0.62
N PRO A 104 16.41 -1.01 -0.36
CA PRO A 104 16.85 -2.05 0.57
C PRO A 104 16.63 -1.63 2.02
N TYR A 105 16.57 -2.62 2.91
CA TYR A 105 16.50 -2.39 4.34
C TYR A 105 17.83 -1.79 4.86
N ASN A 106 17.73 -0.70 5.62
CA ASN A 106 18.87 -0.08 6.31
C ASN A 106 18.50 0.22 7.75
N ARG A 107 19.28 -0.30 8.71
CA ARG A 107 19.04 -0.18 10.17
C ARG A 107 18.98 1.26 10.67
N ASN A 108 19.60 2.20 9.97
CA ASN A 108 19.67 3.60 10.36
C ASN A 108 18.44 4.41 9.89
N HIS A 109 17.53 3.80 9.14
CA HIS A 109 16.31 4.47 8.68
C HIS A 109 15.31 4.65 9.83
N SER A 110 14.42 5.63 9.68
CA SER A 110 13.41 5.91 10.69
C SER A 110 12.45 4.73 10.93
N PRO A 111 11.86 4.61 12.12
CA PRO A 111 10.81 3.62 12.39
C PRO A 111 9.62 3.71 11.42
N ILE A 112 9.28 4.93 10.96
CA ILE A 112 8.23 5.18 9.96
C ILE A 112 8.60 4.53 8.64
N TRP A 113 9.82 4.75 8.17
CA TRP A 113 10.29 4.14 6.93
C TRP A 113 10.29 2.62 7.03
N HIS A 114 10.73 2.06 8.15
CA HIS A 114 10.63 0.63 8.40
C HIS A 114 9.19 0.11 8.36
N ARG A 115 8.23 0.86 8.91
CA ARG A 115 6.80 0.53 8.82
C ARG A 115 6.31 0.53 7.37
N LEU A 116 6.73 1.50 6.56
CA LEU A 116 6.43 1.56 5.12
C LEU A 116 7.03 0.38 4.36
N CYS A 117 8.32 0.07 4.54
CA CYS A 117 8.95 -1.08 3.89
C CYS A 117 8.29 -2.41 4.27
N ARG A 118 7.82 -2.56 5.52
CA ARG A 118 7.14 -3.79 5.96
C ARG A 118 5.77 -3.99 5.31
N ILE A 119 5.06 -2.91 4.99
CA ILE A 119 3.72 -3.01 4.40
C ILE A 119 3.75 -3.00 2.88
N ARG A 120 4.85 -2.56 2.26
CA ARG A 120 5.06 -2.52 0.81
C ARG A 120 4.57 -3.78 0.11
N ASP A 121 5.08 -4.94 0.49
CA ASP A 121 4.81 -6.20 -0.23
C ASP A 121 3.36 -6.67 -0.06
N VAL A 122 2.64 -6.13 0.93
CA VAL A 122 1.20 -6.35 1.14
C VAL A 122 0.35 -5.34 0.35
N ALA A 123 0.86 -4.12 0.14
CA ALA A 123 0.12 -3.03 -0.50
C ALA A 123 0.28 -2.99 -2.02
N GLU A 124 1.48 -3.25 -2.55
CA GLU A 124 1.77 -3.21 -3.99
C GLU A 124 0.87 -4.10 -4.85
N PRO A 125 0.45 -5.31 -4.43
CA PRO A 125 -0.49 -6.12 -5.22
C PRO A 125 -1.87 -5.46 -5.45
N PHE A 126 -2.20 -4.41 -4.69
CA PHE A 126 -3.44 -3.66 -4.81
C PHE A 126 -3.27 -2.31 -5.52
N ILE A 127 -2.06 -2.01 -6.00
CA ILE A 127 -1.72 -0.75 -6.65
C ILE A 127 -1.52 -1.01 -8.14
N PHE A 128 -2.36 -0.35 -8.94
CA PHE A 128 -2.26 -0.33 -10.40
C PHE A 128 -2.01 1.10 -10.87
N TRP A 129 -1.29 1.27 -11.96
CA TRP A 129 -1.02 2.56 -12.59
C TRP A 129 -1.60 2.61 -14.00
N THR A 130 -2.43 3.61 -14.28
CA THR A 130 -2.78 3.95 -15.65
C THR A 130 -1.65 4.77 -16.26
N SER A 131 -0.98 4.22 -17.27
CA SER A 131 0.04 4.95 -18.04
C SER A 131 -0.63 5.99 -18.94
N GLY A 132 -0.53 7.25 -18.54
CA GLY A 132 -1.03 8.38 -19.30
C GLY A 132 0.09 9.15 -19.98
N ASP A 133 0.90 9.86 -19.18
CA ASP A 133 2.12 10.56 -19.63
C ASP A 133 3.35 9.65 -19.60
N GLY A 134 3.19 8.44 -19.05
CA GLY A 134 4.17 7.37 -19.09
C GLY A 134 5.37 7.61 -18.19
N LEU A 135 5.25 8.43 -17.13
CA LEU A 135 6.28 8.68 -16.12
C LEU A 135 6.40 7.54 -15.10
N VAL A 136 5.45 6.61 -15.09
CA VAL A 136 5.49 5.36 -14.33
C VAL A 136 6.68 4.50 -14.77
N SER A 137 7.26 3.75 -13.83
CA SER A 137 8.41 2.89 -14.11
C SER A 137 8.01 1.71 -14.98
N PHE A 138 8.70 1.54 -16.11
CA PHE A 138 8.42 0.46 -17.05
C PHE A 138 8.53 -0.92 -16.38
N TRP A 139 9.52 -1.12 -15.52
CA TRP A 139 9.82 -2.40 -14.90
C TRP A 139 9.18 -2.62 -13.54
N HIS A 140 9.07 -1.55 -12.73
CA HIS A 140 8.80 -1.68 -11.30
C HIS A 140 7.38 -1.32 -10.87
N ASP A 141 6.62 -0.62 -11.71
CA ASP A 141 5.20 -0.34 -11.50
C ASP A 141 4.33 -1.35 -12.26
N ASP A 142 3.17 -1.70 -11.70
CA ASP A 142 2.15 -2.45 -12.44
C ASP A 142 1.29 -1.49 -13.26
N TRP A 143 1.56 -1.42 -14.55
CA TRP A 143 0.78 -0.67 -15.53
C TRP A 143 0.17 -1.57 -16.61
N LEU A 144 0.35 -2.89 -16.49
CA LEU A 144 -0.24 -3.91 -17.35
C LEU A 144 -1.50 -4.54 -16.73
N GLY A 145 -1.72 -4.33 -15.43
CA GLY A 145 -2.92 -4.80 -14.71
C GLY A 145 -2.79 -6.22 -14.19
N GLU A 146 -1.58 -6.77 -14.18
CA GLU A 146 -1.29 -8.10 -13.64
C GLU A 146 -0.27 -8.00 -12.51
N LYS A 147 0.96 -7.63 -12.86
CA LYS A 147 2.12 -7.45 -11.99
C LYS A 147 3.17 -6.58 -12.69
N PRO A 148 4.12 -5.99 -11.96
CA PRO A 148 5.28 -5.35 -12.57
C PRO A 148 6.06 -6.32 -13.47
N LEU A 149 6.53 -5.84 -14.63
CA LEU A 149 7.30 -6.64 -15.59
C LEU A 149 8.53 -7.30 -14.96
N ALA A 150 9.18 -6.63 -14.00
CA ALA A 150 10.30 -7.17 -13.26
C ALA A 150 9.97 -8.47 -12.50
N GLN A 151 8.72 -8.61 -12.04
CA GLN A 151 8.26 -9.82 -11.36
C GLN A 151 7.83 -10.92 -12.33
N LEU A 152 7.40 -10.56 -13.55
CA LEU A 152 6.98 -11.52 -14.57
C LEU A 152 8.17 -12.17 -15.29
N LEU A 153 9.23 -11.40 -15.53
CA LEU A 153 10.36 -11.82 -16.38
C LEU A 153 11.59 -12.29 -15.59
N HIS A 154 11.57 -12.22 -14.25
CA HIS A 154 12.60 -12.79 -13.35
C HIS A 154 14.07 -12.55 -13.76
N GLY A 155 14.42 -11.30 -14.07
CA GLY A 155 15.76 -10.87 -14.46
C GLY A 155 16.55 -10.20 -13.32
N ASP A 156 17.87 -10.16 -13.46
CA ASP A 156 18.79 -9.77 -12.39
C ASP A 156 19.07 -8.26 -12.29
N ALA A 157 18.75 -7.48 -13.33
CA ALA A 157 18.93 -6.03 -13.34
C ALA A 157 17.91 -5.36 -14.25
N TYR A 158 17.01 -4.60 -13.64
CA TYR A 158 16.08 -3.76 -14.36
C TYR A 158 16.45 -2.30 -14.19
N THR A 159 16.27 -1.58 -15.28
CA THR A 159 16.58 -0.18 -15.38
C THR A 159 15.42 0.68 -14.88
N MET A 160 15.65 1.98 -14.70
CA MET A 160 14.70 2.90 -14.06
C MET A 160 13.92 3.76 -15.07
N GLU A 161 13.91 3.38 -16.36
CA GLU A 161 13.28 4.21 -17.38
C GLU A 161 11.76 4.26 -17.19
N PRO A 162 11.18 5.43 -17.46
CA PRO A 162 9.74 5.58 -17.54
C PRO A 162 9.19 4.83 -18.76
N VAL A 163 7.91 4.47 -18.74
CA VAL A 163 7.21 3.88 -19.90
C VAL A 163 7.34 4.75 -21.15
N SER A 164 7.32 6.07 -21.00
CA SER A 164 7.47 7.04 -22.09
C SER A 164 8.82 7.00 -22.80
N TYR A 165 9.86 6.40 -22.18
CA TYR A 165 11.11 6.10 -22.86
C TYR A 165 10.92 5.14 -24.04
N TYR A 166 9.87 4.34 -24.04
CA TYR A 166 9.56 3.39 -25.11
C TYR A 166 8.62 3.97 -26.16
N TRP A 167 8.46 5.29 -26.22
CA TRP A 167 7.65 5.98 -27.25
C TRP A 167 8.52 6.61 -28.33
N HIS A 168 7.98 6.74 -29.53
CA HIS A 168 8.58 7.42 -30.67
C HIS A 168 7.47 8.02 -31.55
N GLU A 169 7.55 9.33 -31.84
CA GLU A 169 6.60 10.03 -32.72
C GLU A 169 5.11 9.89 -32.32
N GLY A 170 4.83 9.74 -31.03
CA GLY A 170 3.47 9.63 -30.50
C GLY A 170 2.92 8.21 -30.42
N ASP A 171 3.69 7.20 -30.84
CA ASP A 171 3.36 5.78 -30.76
C ASP A 171 4.44 4.97 -30.03
N TRP A 172 4.19 3.69 -29.82
CA TRP A 172 5.17 2.76 -29.24
C TRP A 172 6.38 2.55 -30.17
N ASN A 173 7.58 2.65 -29.60
CA ASN A 173 8.83 2.27 -30.25
C ASN A 173 8.98 0.74 -30.24
N VAL A 174 8.24 0.07 -31.13
CA VAL A 174 8.21 -1.40 -31.23
C VAL A 174 9.61 -2.04 -31.33
N PRO A 175 10.55 -1.52 -32.15
CA PRO A 175 11.90 -2.08 -32.21
C PRO A 175 12.62 -2.07 -30.86
N ARG A 176 12.49 -0.99 -30.08
CA ARG A 176 13.09 -0.89 -28.74
C ARG A 176 12.44 -1.86 -27.75
N ILE A 177 11.13 -2.00 -27.79
CA ILE A 177 10.39 -2.90 -26.91
C ILE A 177 10.79 -4.36 -27.18
N LEU A 178 10.84 -4.78 -28.44
CA LEU A 178 11.23 -6.14 -28.83
C LEU A 178 12.68 -6.50 -28.45
N GLN A 179 13.56 -5.51 -28.33
CA GLN A 179 14.93 -5.71 -27.81
C GLN A 179 14.97 -5.86 -26.29
N THR A 180 13.92 -5.41 -25.60
CA THR A 180 13.89 -5.27 -24.14
C THR A 180 13.10 -6.40 -23.48
N VAL A 181 11.97 -6.78 -24.06
CA VAL A 181 11.05 -7.80 -23.51
C VAL A 181 10.75 -8.90 -24.54
N PRO A 182 10.34 -10.10 -24.10
CA PRO A 182 9.89 -11.15 -25.01
C PRO A 182 8.71 -10.70 -25.90
N ILE A 183 8.57 -11.34 -27.06
CA ILE A 183 7.59 -10.96 -28.08
C ILE A 183 6.15 -10.92 -27.57
N HIS A 184 5.76 -11.89 -26.74
CA HIS A 184 4.40 -11.94 -26.17
C HIS A 184 4.10 -10.75 -25.24
N CYS A 185 5.10 -10.24 -24.51
CA CYS A 185 4.94 -9.03 -23.71
C CYS A 185 4.84 -7.80 -24.62
N ALA A 186 5.68 -7.74 -25.67
CA ALA A 186 5.68 -6.62 -26.61
C ALA A 186 4.32 -6.48 -27.32
N GLU A 187 3.71 -7.59 -27.72
CA GLU A 187 2.37 -7.61 -28.33
C GLU A 187 1.31 -7.02 -27.41
N THR A 188 1.29 -7.42 -26.13
CA THR A 188 0.36 -6.86 -25.13
C THR A 188 0.64 -5.38 -24.88
N ILE A 189 1.90 -4.98 -24.73
CA ILE A 189 2.30 -3.58 -24.49
C ILE A 189 1.83 -2.67 -25.62
N CYS A 190 2.07 -3.08 -26.87
CA CYS A 190 1.76 -2.26 -28.04
C CYS A 190 0.24 -2.07 -28.28
N GLN A 191 -0.61 -2.88 -27.64
CA GLN A 191 -2.07 -2.73 -27.69
C GLN A 191 -2.60 -1.67 -26.73
N ILE A 192 -1.80 -1.21 -25.77
CA ILE A 192 -2.22 -0.22 -24.78
C ILE A 192 -2.19 1.16 -25.43
N PRO A 193 -3.31 1.92 -25.41
CA PRO A 193 -3.34 3.26 -25.95
C PRO A 193 -2.50 4.23 -25.11
N ILE A 194 -1.72 5.08 -25.76
CA ILE A 194 -0.98 6.18 -25.12
C ILE A 194 -1.95 7.34 -24.93
N ALA A 195 -2.34 7.62 -23.69
CA ALA A 195 -3.33 8.64 -23.36
C ALA A 195 -2.69 9.76 -22.54
N GLY A 196 -2.22 10.85 -23.15
CA GLY A 196 -1.53 11.98 -22.47
C GLY A 196 -2.40 12.80 -21.50
N GLN A 197 -3.03 12.14 -20.53
CA GLN A 197 -3.93 12.68 -19.51
C GLN A 197 -3.37 12.50 -18.09
N GLY A 198 -2.05 12.41 -17.95
CA GLY A 198 -1.37 12.18 -16.68
C GLY A 198 -1.50 10.76 -16.14
N ASP A 199 -0.43 10.29 -15.51
CA ASP A 199 -0.45 8.98 -14.85
C ASP A 199 -1.32 9.02 -13.59
N LYS A 200 -2.11 7.98 -13.38
CA LYS A 200 -2.99 7.86 -12.20
C LYS A 200 -2.76 6.54 -11.50
N ILE A 201 -2.73 6.61 -10.18
CA ILE A 201 -2.67 5.46 -9.30
C ILE A 201 -4.10 5.01 -8.96
N VAL A 202 -4.35 3.71 -9.06
CA VAL A 202 -5.65 3.07 -8.89
C VAL A 202 -5.54 1.98 -7.83
N TRP A 203 -6.51 1.95 -6.92
CA TRP A 203 -6.63 0.95 -5.87
C TRP A 203 -7.51 -0.20 -6.34
N THR A 204 -6.93 -1.37 -6.64
CA THR A 204 -7.67 -2.52 -7.20
C THR A 204 -8.54 -3.25 -6.17
N GLY A 205 -8.32 -2.99 -4.86
CA GLY A 205 -9.18 -3.51 -3.80
C GLY A 205 -10.56 -2.80 -3.69
N SER A 206 -10.91 -1.93 -4.64
CA SER A 206 -12.22 -1.29 -4.76
C SER A 206 -12.68 -1.33 -6.21
N SER A 207 -13.98 -1.57 -6.44
CA SER A 207 -14.58 -1.53 -7.78
C SER A 207 -14.50 -0.13 -8.43
N GLU A 208 -14.43 0.92 -7.60
CA GLU A 208 -14.31 2.31 -8.06
C GLU A 208 -12.86 2.75 -8.29
N GLY A 209 -11.88 1.90 -7.97
CA GLY A 209 -10.46 2.28 -8.04
C GLY A 209 -10.00 3.25 -6.94
N ALA A 210 -10.90 3.64 -6.03
CA ALA A 210 -10.63 4.61 -4.97
C ALA A 210 -10.07 3.93 -3.71
N PHE A 211 -9.05 4.56 -3.13
CA PHE A 211 -8.47 4.12 -1.87
C PHE A 211 -9.32 4.55 -0.67
N SER A 212 -9.65 3.61 0.21
CA SER A 212 -10.22 3.90 1.52
C SER A 212 -9.73 2.90 2.56
N THR A 213 -9.70 3.27 3.83
CA THR A 213 -9.35 2.31 4.89
C THR A 213 -10.34 1.14 4.95
N LYS A 214 -11.61 1.37 4.59
CA LYS A 214 -12.65 0.34 4.54
C LYS A 214 -12.38 -0.69 3.44
N SER A 215 -12.12 -0.23 2.21
CA SER A 215 -11.79 -1.13 1.09
C SER A 215 -10.49 -1.89 1.32
N VAL A 216 -9.50 -1.28 1.98
CA VAL A 216 -8.31 -1.99 2.45
C VAL A 216 -8.68 -3.12 3.39
N TRP A 217 -9.47 -2.85 4.43
CA TRP A 217 -9.87 -3.87 5.40
C TRP A 217 -10.63 -5.02 4.75
N GLU A 218 -11.55 -4.72 3.83
CA GLU A 218 -12.28 -5.74 3.06
C GLU A 218 -11.34 -6.61 2.22
N ALA A 219 -10.26 -6.03 1.68
CA ALA A 219 -9.28 -6.74 0.87
C ALA A 219 -8.30 -7.62 1.67
N ILE A 220 -7.95 -7.24 2.91
CA ILE A 220 -6.93 -7.95 3.71
C ILE A 220 -7.50 -8.83 4.82
N ARG A 221 -8.80 -8.74 5.11
CA ARG A 221 -9.42 -9.53 6.18
C ARG A 221 -9.43 -11.01 5.82
N GLN A 222 -9.11 -11.86 6.79
CA GLN A 222 -9.42 -13.29 6.69
C GLN A 222 -10.92 -13.46 6.92
N ALA A 223 -11.63 -14.06 5.96
CA ALA A 223 -13.04 -14.42 6.16
C ALA A 223 -13.15 -15.39 7.35
N SER A 224 -14.20 -15.27 8.17
CA SER A 224 -14.45 -16.25 9.22
C SER A 224 -14.59 -17.65 8.57
N PRO A 225 -13.98 -18.70 9.15
CA PRO A 225 -14.30 -20.08 8.77
C PRO A 225 -15.77 -20.40 9.07
#